data_AF-A0A9W4I0V0-F1
#
_entry.id   AF-A0A9W4I0V0-F1
#
_cell.length_a   1.000
_cell.length_b   1.000
_cell.length_c   1.000
_cell.angle_alpha   90.00
_cell.angle_beta   90.00
_cell.angle_gamma   90.00
#
_symmetry.space_group_name_H-M   'P 1'
#
loop_
_entity.id
_entity.type
_entity.pdbx_description
1 polymer ?
#
loop_
_entity_poly.entity_id
_entity_poly.type
_entity_poly.pdbx_seq_one_letter_code
_entity_poly.pdbx_strand_id
1 'polypeptide(L)'
;MPVPLRNISSKYIQAYEKLGTHIDAITTQNEPLHSQAGYSMMYMSDESARLVQNYVGPALVQAGLNTDIWAYDHNTDVKDAILPSEHHQRAWPNAGPPHPHHGNQAADFTMGPLQNWASGVMAWTLGTNDQHGPHLSSGGCANCRGLMTIANGGYTFNLADYMMAQFSKSMPPGAIVLSGTGSYTYSNGGVQSVASLNPDGTRPVVVENTFSNNIYITLSTKSGQEWSGDFPSQSVTTWVLPAA
;
A
#
# COMPACT_ATOMS: atom_id res chain seq x y z
N MET A 1 -21.04 -7.09 -23.99
CA MET A 1 -20.50 -5.71 -23.93
C MET A 1 -20.41 -5.09 -25.33
N PRO A 2 -20.94 -3.87 -25.54
CA PRO A 2 -20.73 -3.08 -26.76
C PRO A 2 -19.24 -2.89 -27.08
N VAL A 3 -18.85 -2.90 -28.36
CA VAL A 3 -17.46 -2.73 -28.83
C VAL A 3 -16.74 -1.51 -28.23
N PRO A 4 -17.37 -0.33 -28.03
CA PRO A 4 -16.70 0.84 -27.45
C PRO A 4 -16.16 0.62 -26.03
N LEU A 5 -16.84 -0.21 -25.22
CA LEU A 5 -16.46 -0.48 -23.83
C LEU A 5 -15.34 -1.52 -23.73
N ARG A 6 -15.17 -2.40 -24.73
CA ARG A 6 -14.15 -3.46 -24.71
C ARG A 6 -12.72 -2.92 -24.74
N ASN A 7 -12.52 -1.75 -25.35
CA ASN A 7 -11.19 -1.19 -25.57
C ASN A 7 -10.93 0.08 -24.74
N ILE A 8 -11.82 0.45 -23.82
CA ILE A 8 -11.72 1.72 -23.10
C ILE A 8 -10.42 1.80 -22.29
N SER A 9 -10.01 0.71 -21.63
CA SER A 9 -8.76 0.63 -20.87
C SER A 9 -7.54 0.84 -21.78
N SER A 10 -7.49 0.19 -22.95
CA SER A 10 -6.38 0.38 -23.90
C SER A 10 -6.29 1.82 -24.42
N LYS A 11 -7.43 2.45 -24.72
CA LYS A 11 -7.47 3.85 -25.18
C LYS A 11 -7.04 4.82 -24.09
N TYR A 12 -7.44 4.55 -22.84
CA TYR A 12 -7.03 5.33 -21.68
C TYR A 12 -5.51 5.26 -21.50
N ILE A 13 -4.94 4.06 -21.46
CA ILE A 13 -3.49 3.87 -21.31
C ILE A 13 -2.73 4.55 -22.46
N GLN A 14 -3.13 4.31 -23.73
CA GLN A 14 -2.51 4.97 -24.88
C GLN A 14 -2.59 6.50 -24.83
N ALA A 15 -3.63 7.07 -24.23
CA ALA A 15 -3.73 8.52 -24.06
C ALA A 15 -2.69 9.03 -23.04
N TYR A 16 -2.46 8.30 -21.95
CA TYR A 16 -1.41 8.61 -20.96
C TYR A 16 -0.01 8.45 -21.57
N GLU A 17 0.22 7.39 -22.34
CA GLU A 17 1.50 7.17 -23.04
C GLU A 17 1.83 8.33 -23.99
N LYS A 18 0.83 8.84 -24.72
CA LYS A 18 0.99 10.01 -25.61
C LYS A 18 1.35 11.30 -24.86
N LEU A 19 1.01 11.38 -23.58
CA LEU A 19 1.37 12.49 -22.70
C LEU A 19 2.72 12.25 -21.99
N GLY A 20 3.39 11.13 -22.25
CA GLY A 20 4.68 10.77 -21.65
C GLY A 20 4.55 10.12 -20.27
N THR A 21 3.36 9.62 -19.91
CA THR A 21 3.12 8.94 -18.64
C THR A 21 2.84 7.46 -18.88
N HIS A 22 3.76 6.60 -18.45
CA HIS A 22 3.56 5.16 -18.48
C HIS A 22 2.56 4.73 -17.39
N ILE A 23 1.77 3.69 -17.67
CA ILE A 23 0.88 3.04 -16.69
C ILE A 23 1.38 1.63 -16.46
N ASP A 24 1.97 1.40 -15.29
CA ASP A 24 2.53 0.09 -14.92
C ASP A 24 1.43 -0.97 -14.76
N ALA A 25 0.32 -0.64 -14.11
CA ALA A 25 -0.77 -1.58 -13.85
C ALA A 25 -2.15 -0.92 -13.76
N ILE A 26 -3.18 -1.73 -13.96
CA ILE A 26 -4.59 -1.36 -13.74
C ILE A 26 -5.33 -2.43 -12.93
N THR A 27 -6.41 -2.05 -12.26
CA THR A 27 -7.44 -2.97 -11.76
C THR A 27 -8.69 -2.82 -12.63
N THR A 28 -9.54 -3.85 -12.72
CA THR A 28 -10.76 -3.76 -13.55
C THR A 28 -11.83 -2.85 -12.94
N GLN A 29 -11.83 -2.73 -11.61
CA GLN A 29 -12.82 -1.99 -10.85
C GLN A 29 -12.26 -1.72 -9.45
N ASN A 30 -12.38 -0.47 -9.00
CA ASN A 30 -12.15 -0.12 -7.60
C ASN A 30 -13.24 -0.73 -6.72
N GLU A 31 -12.85 -1.47 -5.69
CA GLU A 31 -13.75 -1.98 -4.65
C GLU A 31 -15.01 -2.68 -5.22
N PRO A 32 -14.83 -3.76 -6.00
CA PRO A 32 -15.91 -4.39 -6.77
C PRO A 32 -17.07 -4.94 -5.92
N LEU A 33 -16.91 -5.14 -4.62
CA LEU A 33 -17.98 -5.57 -3.73
C LEU A 33 -18.69 -4.40 -3.03
N HIS A 34 -18.23 -3.16 -3.24
CA HIS A 34 -18.86 -1.97 -2.70
C HIS A 34 -19.86 -1.37 -3.70
N SER A 35 -21.03 -0.98 -3.22
CA SER A 35 -22.09 -0.40 -4.04
C SER A 35 -22.90 0.62 -3.26
N GLN A 36 -22.47 1.88 -3.32
CA GLN A 36 -23.07 3.01 -2.62
C GLN A 36 -23.37 4.14 -3.60
N ALA A 37 -24.58 4.71 -3.49
CA ALA A 37 -24.95 5.88 -4.26
C ALA A 37 -24.05 7.08 -3.93
N GLY A 38 -23.67 7.85 -4.97
CA GLY A 38 -22.81 9.02 -4.82
C GLY A 38 -21.32 8.74 -4.86
N TYR A 39 -20.90 7.47 -4.86
CA TYR A 39 -19.49 7.08 -5.04
C TYR A 39 -19.29 6.41 -6.39
N SER A 40 -18.16 6.69 -7.05
CA SER A 40 -17.90 6.23 -8.42
C SER A 40 -17.44 4.78 -8.45
N MET A 41 -18.40 3.85 -8.32
CA MET A 41 -18.15 2.41 -8.35
C MET A 41 -19.33 1.63 -8.94
N MET A 42 -19.07 0.37 -9.28
CA MET A 42 -20.08 -0.58 -9.69
C MET A 42 -19.80 -1.94 -9.04
N TYR A 43 -20.86 -2.60 -8.57
CA TYR A 43 -20.75 -3.97 -8.11
C TYR A 43 -20.29 -4.86 -9.27
N MET A 44 -19.23 -5.63 -9.04
CA MET A 44 -18.69 -6.59 -9.99
C MET A 44 -18.41 -7.89 -9.24
N SER A 45 -19.20 -8.93 -9.51
CA SER A 45 -18.96 -10.27 -8.98
C SER A 45 -17.77 -10.93 -9.69
N ASP A 46 -17.66 -12.26 -9.62
CA ASP A 46 -16.63 -13.11 -10.25
C ASP A 46 -16.51 -12.96 -11.79
N GLU A 47 -17.32 -12.09 -12.41
CA GLU A 47 -17.23 -11.72 -13.82
C GLU A 47 -15.93 -10.97 -14.17
N SER A 48 -15.20 -10.42 -13.19
CA SER A 48 -13.92 -9.71 -13.42
C SER A 48 -12.91 -10.58 -14.17
N ALA A 49 -12.77 -11.86 -13.81
CA ALA A 49 -11.89 -12.81 -14.49
C ALA A 49 -12.24 -12.97 -15.98
N ARG A 50 -13.53 -13.09 -16.27
CA ARG A 50 -14.04 -13.22 -17.64
C ARG A 50 -13.88 -11.92 -18.44
N LEU A 51 -14.00 -10.78 -17.78
CA LEU A 51 -13.76 -9.47 -18.38
C LEU A 51 -12.30 -9.33 -18.80
N VAL A 52 -11.37 -9.71 -17.93
CA VAL A 52 -9.93 -9.73 -18.22
C VAL A 52 -9.61 -10.69 -19.36
N GLN A 53 -10.01 -11.96 -19.22
CA GLN A 53 -9.67 -13.02 -20.17
C GLN A 53 -10.20 -12.76 -21.58
N ASN A 54 -11.46 -12.31 -21.70
CA ASN A 54 -12.13 -12.25 -22.99
C ASN A 54 -12.05 -10.87 -23.66
N TYR A 55 -11.70 -9.81 -22.91
CA TYR A 55 -11.77 -8.44 -23.42
C TYR A 55 -10.54 -7.59 -23.06
N VAL A 56 -10.29 -7.33 -21.78
CA VAL A 56 -9.25 -6.34 -21.38
C VAL A 56 -7.86 -6.83 -21.72
N GLY A 57 -7.50 -8.06 -21.35
CA GLY A 57 -6.19 -8.65 -21.66
C GLY A 57 -5.89 -8.66 -23.16
N PRO A 58 -6.76 -9.25 -24.01
CA PRO A 58 -6.59 -9.23 -25.46
C PRO A 58 -6.49 -7.82 -26.05
N ALA A 59 -7.23 -6.84 -25.52
CA ALA A 59 -7.17 -5.46 -25.98
C ALA A 59 -5.83 -4.79 -25.66
N LEU A 60 -5.25 -5.03 -24.48
CA LEU A 60 -3.91 -4.53 -24.14
C LEU A 60 -2.83 -5.15 -25.03
N VAL A 61 -2.88 -6.47 -25.24
CA VAL A 61 -1.95 -7.18 -26.13
C VAL A 61 -2.04 -6.67 -27.57
N GLN A 62 -3.24 -6.53 -28.12
CA GLN A 62 -3.43 -6.00 -29.48
C GLN A 62 -2.95 -4.55 -29.63
N ALA A 63 -3.03 -3.77 -28.55
CA ALA A 63 -2.53 -2.40 -28.50
C ALA A 63 -1.01 -2.30 -28.29
N GLY A 64 -0.31 -3.42 -28.05
CA GLY A 64 1.12 -3.45 -27.76
C GLY A 64 1.49 -2.83 -26.41
N LEU A 65 0.57 -2.85 -25.44
CA LEU A 65 0.76 -2.25 -24.12
C LEU A 65 1.38 -3.26 -23.14
N ASN A 66 2.41 -2.81 -22.42
CA ASN A 66 3.05 -3.56 -21.34
C ASN A 66 2.54 -3.05 -19.98
N THR A 67 1.24 -3.21 -19.76
CA THR A 67 0.56 -2.80 -18.52
C THR A 67 -0.02 -4.04 -17.86
N ASP A 68 0.29 -4.23 -16.59
CA ASP A 68 -0.20 -5.36 -15.80
C ASP A 68 -1.67 -5.18 -15.42
N ILE A 69 -2.33 -6.30 -15.15
CA ILE A 69 -3.71 -6.30 -14.64
C ILE A 69 -3.71 -6.96 -13.27
N TRP A 70 -3.94 -6.15 -12.24
CA TRP A 70 -4.07 -6.60 -10.87
C TRP A 70 -5.52 -6.96 -10.54
N ALA A 71 -5.71 -8.13 -9.94
CA ALA A 71 -7.03 -8.61 -9.58
C ALA A 71 -7.55 -7.95 -8.28
N TYR A 72 -8.88 -7.99 -8.13
CA TYR A 72 -9.64 -7.73 -6.91
C TYR A 72 -9.77 -6.26 -6.46
N ASP A 73 -8.72 -5.61 -5.96
CA ASP A 73 -8.74 -4.20 -5.50
C ASP A 73 -9.80 -3.92 -4.42
N HIS A 74 -9.88 -4.80 -3.41
CA HIS A 74 -10.78 -4.64 -2.26
C HIS A 74 -10.13 -5.12 -0.95
N ASN A 75 -10.95 -5.20 0.10
CA ASN A 75 -10.56 -5.52 1.46
C ASN A 75 -10.19 -7.02 1.63
N THR A 76 -9.34 -7.33 2.61
CA THR A 76 -8.82 -8.69 2.87
C THR A 76 -9.79 -9.60 3.64
N ASP A 77 -10.98 -9.13 3.98
CA ASP A 77 -11.97 -9.82 4.81
C ASP A 77 -12.84 -10.81 4.04
N VAL A 78 -12.73 -10.84 2.70
CA VAL A 78 -13.45 -11.80 1.84
C VAL A 78 -12.50 -12.88 1.33
N LYS A 79 -12.65 -14.09 1.85
CA LYS A 79 -11.73 -15.22 1.61
C LYS A 79 -11.89 -15.90 0.25
N ASP A 80 -13.06 -15.77 -0.39
CA ASP A 80 -13.43 -16.56 -1.57
C ASP A 80 -13.31 -15.80 -2.91
N ALA A 81 -12.94 -14.51 -2.88
CA ALA A 81 -12.78 -13.68 -4.09
C ALA A 81 -11.41 -13.86 -4.79
N ILE A 82 -10.62 -14.86 -4.38
CA ILE A 82 -9.20 -14.98 -4.68
C ILE A 82 -8.99 -15.87 -5.91
N LEU A 83 -8.70 -15.26 -7.06
CA LEU A 83 -8.03 -15.94 -8.18
C LEU A 83 -6.56 -16.23 -7.80
N PRO A 84 -5.84 -17.18 -8.41
CA PRO A 84 -4.49 -17.54 -7.97
C PRO A 84 -3.33 -16.67 -8.53
N SER A 85 -3.54 -15.41 -8.93
CA SER A 85 -2.48 -14.57 -9.50
C SER A 85 -2.61 -13.10 -9.08
N GLU A 86 -1.45 -12.50 -8.72
CA GLU A 86 -1.18 -11.08 -8.43
C GLU A 86 -2.37 -10.21 -8.02
N HIS A 87 -2.44 -9.93 -6.72
CA HIS A 87 -3.57 -9.24 -6.09
C HIS A 87 -3.20 -7.85 -5.65
N HIS A 88 -4.12 -6.91 -5.91
CA HIS A 88 -4.17 -5.66 -5.17
C HIS A 88 -5.16 -5.79 -4.03
N GLN A 89 -4.67 -5.54 -2.82
CA GLN A 89 -5.43 -5.64 -1.59
C GLN A 89 -5.31 -4.34 -0.82
N ARG A 90 -6.44 -3.86 -0.31
CA ARG A 90 -6.49 -2.63 0.49
C ARG A 90 -6.46 -2.98 1.97
N ALA A 91 -5.50 -2.39 2.67
CA ALA A 91 -5.51 -2.26 4.11
C ALA A 91 -5.90 -0.81 4.44
N TRP A 92 -7.01 -0.62 5.16
CA TRP A 92 -7.44 0.70 5.58
C TRP A 92 -6.84 1.06 6.93
N PRO A 93 -6.06 2.14 7.06
CA PRO A 93 -5.75 2.71 8.36
C PRO A 93 -6.96 3.47 8.97
N ASN A 94 -8.01 3.78 8.19
CA ASN A 94 -9.06 4.73 8.61
C ASN A 94 -10.54 4.28 8.39
N ALA A 95 -10.84 3.00 8.14
CA ALA A 95 -12.23 2.54 7.85
C ALA A 95 -13.07 2.09 9.06
N GLY A 96 -12.70 2.47 10.29
CA GLY A 96 -13.47 2.10 11.47
C GLY A 96 -13.68 3.27 12.41
N PRO A 97 -14.72 3.23 13.28
CA PRO A 97 -14.74 4.08 14.46
C PRO A 97 -13.41 3.90 15.21
N PRO A 98 -12.91 4.93 15.92
CA PRO A 98 -11.60 4.90 16.55
C PRO A 98 -11.54 3.76 17.57
N HIS A 99 -11.07 2.60 17.15
CA HIS A 99 -10.55 1.58 18.04
C HIS A 99 -9.09 1.96 18.33
N PRO A 100 -8.62 1.90 19.59
CA PRO A 100 -7.41 2.60 20.02
C PRO A 100 -6.09 2.06 19.42
N HIS A 101 -6.13 1.05 18.54
CA HIS A 101 -4.94 0.26 18.20
C HIS A 101 -4.73 -0.08 16.72
N HIS A 102 -5.63 0.27 15.78
CA HIS A 102 -5.55 -0.26 14.40
C HIS A 102 -5.28 0.74 13.27
N GLY A 103 -5.28 2.05 13.54
CA GLY A 103 -5.20 3.08 12.48
C GLY A 103 -3.90 3.87 12.38
N ASN A 104 -2.99 3.69 13.33
CA ASN A 104 -1.80 4.53 13.51
C ASN A 104 -0.54 3.70 13.75
N GLN A 105 -0.42 2.52 13.13
CA GLN A 105 0.76 1.67 13.27
C GLN A 105 1.36 1.39 11.90
N ALA A 106 2.69 1.54 11.79
CA ALA A 106 3.42 1.20 10.57
C ALA A 106 3.31 -0.30 10.27
N ALA A 107 3.16 -1.13 11.32
CA ALA A 107 2.85 -2.55 11.26
C ALA A 107 1.63 -2.84 10.38
N ASP A 108 0.48 -2.27 10.73
CA ASP A 108 -0.78 -2.63 10.07
C ASP A 108 -0.83 -2.14 8.62
N PHE A 109 -0.31 -0.95 8.35
CA PHE A 109 -0.46 -0.32 7.03
C PHE A 109 0.64 -0.68 6.03
N THR A 110 1.91 -0.72 6.44
CA THR A 110 3.03 -0.88 5.49
C THR A 110 3.85 -2.13 5.75
N MET A 111 4.28 -2.35 6.99
CA MET A 111 5.18 -3.46 7.33
C MET A 111 4.50 -4.82 7.16
N GLY A 112 3.26 -4.96 7.63
CA GLY A 112 2.47 -6.18 7.58
C GLY A 112 2.26 -6.66 6.15
N PRO A 113 1.79 -5.82 5.21
CA PRO A 113 1.74 -6.21 3.80
C PRO A 113 3.09 -6.69 3.25
N LEU A 114 4.19 -5.99 3.55
CA LEU A 114 5.54 -6.39 3.09
C LEU A 114 6.01 -7.72 3.70
N GLN A 115 5.69 -7.97 4.98
CA GLN A 115 5.93 -9.25 5.65
C GLN A 115 5.07 -10.39 5.05
N ASN A 116 3.96 -10.04 4.40
CA ASN A 116 3.00 -10.96 3.81
C ASN A 116 2.99 -10.88 2.28
N TRP A 117 4.17 -10.71 1.67
CA TRP A 117 4.42 -10.86 0.24
C TRP A 117 3.90 -9.74 -0.67
N ALA A 118 3.38 -8.64 -0.13
CA ALA A 118 3.08 -7.47 -0.95
C ALA A 118 4.37 -6.91 -1.56
N SER A 119 4.32 -6.54 -2.84
CA SER A 119 5.45 -5.92 -3.56
C SER A 119 5.48 -4.39 -3.42
N GLY A 120 4.49 -3.81 -2.76
CA GLY A 120 4.36 -2.38 -2.55
C GLY A 120 3.13 -2.03 -1.72
N VAL A 121 3.05 -0.77 -1.28
CA VAL A 121 1.95 -0.23 -0.48
C VAL A 121 1.63 1.17 -0.98
N MET A 122 0.34 1.46 -1.15
CA MET A 122 -0.15 2.76 -1.63
C MET A 122 -1.19 3.32 -0.67
N ALA A 123 -1.02 4.59 -0.28
CA ALA A 123 -2.04 5.35 0.43
C ALA A 123 -3.02 6.00 -0.55
N TRP A 124 -4.19 6.38 -0.02
CA TRP A 124 -5.30 6.87 -0.82
C TRP A 124 -5.05 8.26 -1.41
N THR A 125 -5.06 9.29 -0.58
CA THR A 125 -4.95 10.69 -1.03
C THR A 125 -3.61 11.27 -0.64
N LEU A 126 -2.89 11.88 -1.59
CA LEU A 126 -1.63 12.57 -1.30
C LEU A 126 -1.86 13.78 -0.39
N GLY A 127 -2.82 14.65 -0.70
CA GLY A 127 -3.11 15.83 0.10
C GLY A 127 -4.59 16.23 0.13
N THR A 128 -5.05 16.71 1.27
CA THR A 128 -6.40 17.28 1.49
C THR A 128 -6.28 18.69 2.04
N ASN A 129 -7.31 19.53 1.89
CA ASN A 129 -7.37 20.79 2.64
C ASN A 129 -7.64 20.55 4.14
N ASP A 130 -7.66 21.62 4.93
CA ASP A 130 -7.94 21.59 6.37
C ASP A 130 -9.42 21.29 6.71
N GLN A 131 -10.27 21.11 5.71
CA GLN A 131 -11.63 20.58 5.82
C GLN A 131 -11.79 19.19 5.15
N HIS A 132 -10.70 18.44 4.98
CA HIS A 132 -10.71 17.05 4.47
C HIS A 132 -11.19 16.89 3.01
N GLY A 133 -11.24 17.98 2.25
CA GLY A 133 -11.69 18.02 0.87
C GLY A 133 -10.59 18.37 -0.16
N PRO A 134 -10.98 18.55 -1.43
CA PRO A 134 -12.33 18.36 -1.97
C PRO A 134 -12.75 16.88 -1.99
N HIS A 135 -14.01 16.60 -1.69
CA HIS A 135 -14.60 15.25 -1.78
C HIS A 135 -16.00 15.33 -2.40
N LEU A 136 -16.54 14.19 -2.82
CA LEU A 136 -17.91 14.10 -3.34
C LEU A 136 -18.93 14.55 -2.28
N SER A 137 -20.00 15.22 -2.71
CA SER A 137 -21.04 15.76 -1.82
C SER A 137 -21.88 14.66 -1.13
N SER A 138 -21.87 13.46 -1.67
CA SER A 138 -22.48 12.26 -1.10
C SER A 138 -21.67 11.03 -1.51
N GLY A 139 -21.77 9.93 -0.77
CA GLY A 139 -21.08 8.66 -1.08
C GLY A 139 -19.58 8.62 -0.79
N GLY A 140 -18.88 9.76 -0.90
CA GLY A 140 -17.46 9.89 -0.57
C GLY A 140 -17.16 9.97 0.93
N CYS A 141 -15.89 9.77 1.28
CA CYS A 141 -15.39 9.95 2.64
C CYS A 141 -15.23 11.44 2.97
N ALA A 142 -16.03 11.94 3.92
CA ALA A 142 -16.05 13.36 4.31
C ALA A 142 -15.03 13.74 5.41
N ASN A 143 -14.33 12.75 5.96
CA ASN A 143 -13.37 12.93 7.05
C ASN A 143 -12.00 12.28 6.77
N CYS A 144 -11.77 11.88 5.52
CA CYS A 144 -10.49 11.28 5.10
C CYS A 144 -9.40 12.34 5.04
N ARG A 145 -8.21 11.97 5.52
CA ARG A 145 -7.04 12.84 5.51
C ARG A 145 -6.04 12.33 4.49
N GLY A 146 -5.43 13.23 3.74
CA GLY A 146 -4.29 12.89 2.90
C GLY A 146 -3.02 12.63 3.71
N LEU A 147 -1.94 12.27 3.03
CA LEU A 147 -0.60 12.25 3.63
C LEU A 147 -0.16 13.65 4.07
N MET A 148 -0.64 14.70 3.41
CA MET A 148 -0.44 16.09 3.82
C MET A 148 -1.75 16.88 3.90
N THR A 149 -1.75 17.90 4.76
CA THR A 149 -2.81 18.91 4.84
C THR A 149 -2.33 20.19 4.18
N ILE A 150 -3.09 20.72 3.21
CA ILE A 150 -2.75 21.93 2.45
C ILE A 150 -3.66 23.08 2.91
N ALA A 151 -3.09 24.14 3.46
CA ALA A 151 -3.84 25.29 3.95
C ALA A 151 -2.99 26.57 3.93
N ASN A 152 -3.62 27.73 3.73
CA ASN A 152 -2.98 29.05 3.85
C ASN A 152 -1.70 29.24 3.01
N GLY A 153 -1.64 28.63 1.82
CA GLY A 153 -0.47 28.69 0.94
C GLY A 153 0.70 27.80 1.37
N GLY A 154 0.53 26.95 2.38
CA GLY A 154 1.51 25.97 2.86
C GLY A 154 0.94 24.57 2.99
N TYR A 155 1.76 23.65 3.51
CA TYR A 155 1.37 22.27 3.77
C TYR A 155 2.02 21.73 5.06
N THR A 156 1.36 20.75 5.67
CA THR A 156 1.84 20.02 6.85
C THR A 156 1.69 18.52 6.61
N PHE A 157 2.75 17.74 6.86
CA PHE A 157 2.68 16.29 6.79
C PHE A 157 1.88 15.71 7.96
N ASN A 158 0.98 14.78 7.65
CA ASN A 158 0.24 14.00 8.63
C ASN A 158 1.04 12.76 9.04
N LEU A 159 0.64 12.11 10.13
CA LEU A 159 1.35 10.94 10.68
C LEU A 159 1.61 9.84 9.64
N ALA A 160 0.65 9.59 8.75
CA ALA A 160 0.76 8.60 7.69
C ALA A 160 1.93 8.86 6.72
N ASP A 161 2.27 10.13 6.45
CA ASP A 161 3.44 10.48 5.63
C ASP A 161 4.73 10.01 6.30
N TYR A 162 4.92 10.38 7.57
CA TYR A 162 6.11 9.97 8.34
C TYR A 162 6.24 8.45 8.44
N MET A 163 5.12 7.73 8.59
CA MET A 163 5.10 6.26 8.60
C MET A 163 5.56 5.69 7.27
N MET A 164 4.97 6.11 6.16
CA MET A 164 5.35 5.62 4.82
C MET A 164 6.77 6.03 4.45
N ALA A 165 7.21 7.21 4.87
CA ALA A 165 8.53 7.74 4.59
C ALA A 165 9.67 6.91 5.21
N GLN A 166 9.42 6.17 6.30
CA GLN A 166 10.42 5.23 6.84
C GLN A 166 10.79 4.14 5.83
N PHE A 167 9.81 3.69 5.05
CA PHE A 167 9.98 2.65 4.03
C PHE A 167 10.42 3.26 2.71
N SER A 168 9.69 4.25 2.17
CA SER A 168 9.97 4.78 0.83
C SER A 168 11.34 5.44 0.69
N LYS A 169 11.88 6.03 1.77
CA LYS A 169 13.23 6.61 1.77
C LYS A 169 14.34 5.56 1.84
N SER A 170 14.06 4.39 2.40
CA SER A 170 15.07 3.38 2.67
C SER A 170 14.98 2.17 1.75
N MET A 171 13.83 1.88 1.16
CA MET A 171 13.54 0.73 0.30
C MET A 171 13.17 1.21 -1.12
N PRO A 172 14.14 1.47 -2.00
CA PRO A 172 13.88 1.91 -3.37
C PRO A 172 13.27 0.80 -4.24
N PRO A 173 12.70 1.14 -5.42
CA PRO A 173 12.27 0.14 -6.40
C PRO A 173 13.36 -0.91 -6.68
N GLY A 174 12.97 -2.18 -6.69
CA GLY A 174 13.89 -3.31 -6.84
C GLY A 174 14.48 -3.84 -5.53
N ALA A 175 14.16 -3.22 -4.37
CA ALA A 175 14.49 -3.79 -3.08
C ALA A 175 13.78 -5.14 -2.86
N ILE A 176 14.51 -6.12 -2.31
CA ILE A 176 14.01 -7.46 -2.03
C ILE A 176 13.74 -7.56 -0.54
N VAL A 177 12.48 -7.78 -0.14
CA VAL A 177 12.14 -8.04 1.26
C VAL A 177 12.80 -9.35 1.72
N LEU A 178 13.48 -9.31 2.86
CA LEU A 178 14.22 -10.44 3.42
C LEU A 178 13.36 -11.19 4.44
N SER A 179 13.44 -12.52 4.40
CA SER A 179 12.85 -13.36 5.44
C SER A 179 13.57 -13.13 6.78
N GLY A 180 12.78 -12.89 7.83
CA GLY A 180 13.26 -12.69 9.19
C GLY A 180 12.26 -13.19 10.23
N THR A 181 12.71 -13.26 11.48
CA THR A 181 11.92 -13.60 12.67
C THR A 181 12.15 -12.56 13.75
N GLY A 182 11.35 -12.59 14.83
CA GLY A 182 11.54 -11.68 15.97
C GLY A 182 10.45 -10.62 16.13
N SER A 183 9.48 -10.59 15.22
CA SER A 183 8.26 -9.79 15.39
C SER A 183 7.29 -10.51 16.34
N TYR A 184 6.81 -9.79 17.35
CA TYR A 184 5.91 -10.32 18.39
C TYR A 184 4.93 -9.24 18.87
N THR A 185 3.68 -9.65 19.06
CA THR A 185 2.62 -8.82 19.66
C THR A 185 2.23 -9.41 21.01
N TYR A 186 2.16 -8.54 22.02
CA TYR A 186 1.81 -8.85 23.40
C TYR A 186 0.59 -8.02 23.83
N SER A 187 0.04 -8.33 25.01
CA SER A 187 -1.12 -7.59 25.55
C SER A 187 -0.83 -6.13 25.89
N ASN A 188 0.44 -5.75 26.05
CA ASN A 188 0.88 -4.41 26.47
C ASN A 188 1.76 -3.68 25.44
N GLY A 189 1.80 -4.17 24.19
CA GLY A 189 2.64 -3.63 23.13
C GLY A 189 3.26 -4.73 22.28
N GLY A 190 4.28 -4.39 21.50
CA GLY A 190 4.88 -5.31 20.56
C GLY A 190 6.08 -4.72 19.85
N VAL A 191 6.80 -5.60 19.16
CA VAL A 191 7.87 -5.26 18.26
C VAL A 191 7.59 -5.88 16.91
N GLN A 192 7.63 -5.09 15.85
CA GLN A 192 7.45 -5.55 14.47
C GLN A 192 8.65 -5.10 13.66
N SER A 193 9.09 -5.91 12.70
CA SER A 193 10.25 -5.56 11.87
C SER A 193 10.14 -6.09 10.45
N VAL A 194 10.63 -5.31 9.48
CA VAL A 194 10.88 -5.78 8.11
C VAL A 194 12.26 -5.31 7.66
N ALA A 195 12.95 -6.16 6.92
CA ALA A 195 14.25 -5.86 6.35
C ALA A 195 14.21 -6.03 4.83
N SER A 196 15.04 -5.27 4.11
CA SER A 196 15.23 -5.43 2.67
C SER A 196 16.71 -5.55 2.29
N LEU A 197 16.98 -6.12 1.12
CA LEU A 197 18.23 -5.97 0.39
C LEU A 197 17.96 -5.04 -0.79
N ASN A 198 18.60 -3.88 -0.80
CA ASN A 198 18.45 -2.91 -1.86
C ASN A 198 19.35 -3.24 -3.07
N PRO A 199 19.04 -2.73 -4.27
CA PRO A 199 19.88 -2.93 -5.46
C PRO A 199 21.33 -2.43 -5.31
N ASP A 200 21.56 -1.43 -4.47
CA ASP A 200 22.90 -0.91 -4.16
C ASP A 200 23.66 -1.74 -3.08
N GLY A 201 23.04 -2.82 -2.61
CA GLY A 201 23.57 -3.72 -1.58
C GLY A 201 23.27 -3.30 -0.15
N THR A 202 22.77 -2.09 0.10
CA THR A 202 22.39 -1.65 1.46
C THR A 202 21.25 -2.50 2.02
N ARG A 203 21.19 -2.63 3.36
CA ARG A 203 20.20 -3.45 4.05
C ARG A 203 19.44 -2.64 5.10
N PRO A 204 18.36 -1.95 4.71
CA PRO A 204 17.45 -1.33 5.67
C PRO A 204 16.77 -2.35 6.56
N VAL A 205 16.59 -1.98 7.83
CA VAL A 205 15.75 -2.70 8.80
C VAL A 205 14.85 -1.66 9.46
N VAL A 206 13.56 -1.73 9.16
CA VAL A 206 12.54 -0.88 9.77
C VAL A 206 11.95 -1.65 10.94
N VAL A 207 11.94 -1.02 12.12
CA VAL A 207 11.43 -1.61 13.35
C VAL A 207 10.40 -0.68 13.97
N GLU A 208 9.26 -1.24 14.36
CA GLU A 208 8.25 -0.56 15.15
C GLU A 208 8.27 -1.09 16.59
N ASN A 209 8.40 -0.18 17.55
CA ASN A 209 8.21 -0.43 18.97
C ASN A 209 6.87 0.18 19.41
N THR A 210 5.88 -0.65 19.72
CA THR A 210 4.58 -0.18 20.22
C THR A 210 4.47 -0.21 21.76
N PHE A 211 5.52 -0.63 22.47
CA PHE A 211 5.57 -0.53 23.93
C PHE A 211 5.65 0.94 24.38
N SER A 212 5.15 1.19 25.60
CA SER A 212 5.26 2.51 26.25
C SER A 212 6.64 2.76 26.87
N ASN A 213 7.55 1.79 26.81
CA ASN A 213 8.95 1.90 27.24
C ASN A 213 9.91 1.69 26.06
N ASN A 214 11.14 2.18 26.22
CA ASN A 214 12.22 1.87 25.30
C ASN A 214 12.53 0.37 25.35
N ILE A 215 12.91 -0.20 24.22
CA ILE A 215 13.33 -1.59 24.12
C ILE A 215 14.76 -1.66 23.57
N TYR A 216 15.51 -2.68 23.98
CA TYR A 216 16.81 -2.99 23.41
C TYR A 216 16.65 -4.17 22.45
N ILE A 217 17.12 -4.00 21.21
CA ILE A 217 17.03 -5.04 20.17
C ILE A 217 18.43 -5.45 19.75
N THR A 218 18.61 -6.75 19.52
CA THR A 218 19.74 -7.31 18.79
C THR A 218 19.24 -7.91 17.48
N LEU A 219 19.79 -7.43 16.38
CA LEU A 219 19.61 -7.98 15.04
C LEU A 219 20.80 -8.90 14.74
N SER A 220 20.55 -10.17 14.47
CA SER A 220 21.56 -11.13 14.01
C SER A 220 21.26 -11.54 12.56
N THR A 221 22.29 -11.57 11.71
CA THR A 221 22.19 -12.02 10.31
C THR A 221 22.69 -13.45 10.14
N LYS A 222 22.29 -14.11 9.05
CA LYS A 222 22.78 -15.46 8.70
C LYS A 222 24.29 -15.53 8.48
N SER A 223 24.94 -14.41 8.12
CA SER A 223 26.39 -14.30 7.99
C SER A 223 27.13 -14.16 9.32
N GLY A 224 26.40 -14.05 10.44
CA GLY A 224 26.98 -13.91 11.78
C GLY A 224 27.28 -12.48 12.21
N GLN A 225 26.88 -11.47 11.42
CA GLN A 225 26.96 -10.07 11.85
C GLN A 225 25.82 -9.73 12.80
N GLU A 226 26.12 -8.91 13.82
CA GLU A 226 25.17 -8.45 14.81
C GLU A 226 25.17 -6.93 14.94
N TRP A 227 23.99 -6.35 15.14
CA TRP A 227 23.79 -4.94 15.47
C TRP A 227 22.81 -4.84 16.62
N SER A 228 23.12 -4.01 17.60
CA SER A 228 22.26 -3.84 18.78
C SER A 228 22.14 -2.39 19.19
N GLY A 229 21.00 -2.03 19.77
CA GLY A 229 20.73 -0.67 20.21
C GLY A 229 19.34 -0.47 20.78
N ASP A 230 19.15 0.71 21.36
CA ASP A 230 17.89 1.14 21.95
C ASP A 230 16.91 1.67 20.89
N PHE A 231 15.65 1.29 21.04
CA PHE A 231 14.52 1.77 20.26
C PHE A 231 13.56 2.51 21.20
N PRO A 232 13.29 3.80 20.96
CA PRO A 232 12.39 4.59 21.80
C PRO A 232 10.99 3.98 21.89
N SER A 233 10.28 4.24 22.99
CA SER A 233 8.86 3.89 23.12
C SER A 233 8.01 4.48 21.98
N GLN A 234 6.99 3.73 21.56
CA GLN A 234 5.99 4.18 20.58
C GLN A 234 6.62 4.80 19.31
N SER A 235 7.60 4.12 18.73
CA SER A 235 8.41 4.66 17.64
C SER A 235 8.52 3.70 16.45
N VAL A 236 8.78 4.28 15.28
CA VAL A 236 9.26 3.56 14.09
C VAL A 236 10.65 4.06 13.78
N THR A 237 11.63 3.15 13.79
CA THR A 237 13.04 3.47 13.59
C THR A 237 13.59 2.64 12.45
N THR A 238 14.33 3.27 11.56
CA THR A 238 15.00 2.60 10.44
C THR A 238 16.50 2.61 10.64
N TRP A 239 17.11 1.43 10.68
CA TRP A 239 18.55 1.27 10.53
C TRP A 239 18.89 0.99 9.08
N VAL A 240 19.85 1.72 8.51
CA VAL A 240 20.36 1.44 7.17
C VAL A 240 21.73 0.81 7.31
N LEU A 241 21.79 -0.52 7.20
CA LEU A 241 23.04 -1.24 7.32
C LEU A 241 23.83 -1.15 6.00
N PRO A 242 25.17 -1.07 6.05
CA PRO A 242 26.01 -1.00 4.86
C PRO A 242 25.92 -2.28 4.03
N ALA A 243 26.36 -2.23 2.77
CA ALA A 243 26.46 -3.41 1.91
C ALA A 243 27.28 -4.53 2.56
N ALA A 244 26.92 -5.79 2.23
CA ALA A 244 27.43 -7.00 2.88
C ALA A 244 28.85 -7.30 2.42
#